data_AF-A0AAW5SF55-F1
#
_entry.id   AF-A0AAW5SF55-F1
#
_cell.length_a   1.000
_cell.length_b   1.000
_cell.length_c   1.000
_cell.angle_alpha   90.00
_cell.angle_beta   90.00
_cell.angle_gamma   90.00
#
_symmetry.space_group_name_H-M   'P 1'
#
loop_
_entity.id
_entity.type
_entity.pdbx_description
1 polymer ?
#
loop_
_entity_poly.entity_id
_entity_poly.type
_entity_poly.pdbx_seq_one_letter_code
_entity_poly.pdbx_strand_id
1 'polypeptide(L)'
;MGVYDTACLITGVSLTNIDATAVLLRRTADGQYHPISLGTYGFYDGYGCLDAITANHHTEALTAFASNVFRDGRFHAHDYTHAGDPHWFDPDIAIESLLYLCERTTTCSDLYGGTYPPCTVLDGDPVVLTMIAQPVWDAITASRRPGRRNLAAMAFGAGLPTATEIYGPDLNGPLQEPLRQLAVISHFIATHPPLRWAPPGEPGQRYPRGAGRQFRPEERRQFLDDARRDYRADDTIQTALDVYIKAVD
;
A
#
# COMPACT_ATOMS: atom_id res chain seq x y z
N MET A 1 17.48 -5.44 -12.87
CA MET A 1 16.83 -4.16 -12.50
C MET A 1 17.60 -3.52 -11.35
N GLY A 2 17.67 -2.19 -11.28
CA GLY A 2 18.31 -1.49 -10.18
C GLY A 2 17.43 -1.48 -8.92
N VAL A 3 18.05 -1.33 -7.75
CA VAL A 3 17.37 -1.08 -6.46
C VAL A 3 16.70 0.30 -6.52
N TYR A 4 15.50 0.46 -5.98
CA TYR A 4 14.85 1.75 -5.82
C TYR A 4 14.10 1.83 -4.49
N ASP A 5 13.98 3.05 -3.97
CA ASP A 5 13.35 3.33 -2.69
C ASP A 5 11.89 3.75 -2.88
N THR A 6 11.12 3.59 -1.81
CA THR A 6 9.75 4.07 -1.69
C THR A 6 9.60 4.81 -0.36
N ALA A 7 8.54 5.59 -0.23
CA ALA A 7 8.27 6.39 0.95
C ALA A 7 7.01 5.93 1.68
N CYS A 8 7.05 6.02 3.01
CA CYS A 8 5.89 5.80 3.84
C CYS A 8 4.78 6.80 3.47
N LEU A 9 3.57 6.31 3.22
CA LEU A 9 2.39 7.11 2.92
C LEU A 9 2.15 8.23 3.95
N ILE A 10 2.29 7.90 5.23
CA ILE A 10 1.85 8.76 6.34
C ILE A 10 2.93 9.77 6.74
N THR A 11 4.20 9.37 6.75
CA THR A 11 5.30 10.21 7.26
C THR A 11 6.27 10.66 6.18
N GLY A 12 6.24 10.05 5.00
CA GLY A 12 7.15 10.36 3.90
C GLY A 12 8.59 9.88 4.11
N VAL A 13 8.89 9.18 5.21
CA VAL A 13 10.23 8.59 5.46
C VAL A 13 10.51 7.44 4.50
N SER A 14 11.79 7.17 4.24
CA SER A 14 12.19 6.05 3.39
C SER A 14 11.77 4.72 4.01
N LEU A 15 11.31 3.76 3.21
CA LEU A 15 11.07 2.39 3.67
C LEU A 15 12.30 1.49 3.53
N THR A 16 13.45 2.02 3.10
CA THR A 16 14.69 1.22 3.02
C THR A 16 15.00 0.56 4.37
N ASN A 17 15.22 -0.75 4.37
CA ASN A 17 15.60 -1.56 5.52
C ASN A 17 14.60 -1.54 6.70
N ILE A 18 13.30 -1.41 6.45
CA ILE A 18 12.30 -1.52 7.50
C ILE A 18 11.11 -2.38 7.09
N ASP A 19 10.50 -3.04 8.07
CA ASP A 19 9.20 -3.67 7.90
C ASP A 19 8.13 -2.64 7.54
N ALA A 20 7.18 -3.05 6.70
CA ALA A 20 6.10 -2.21 6.25
C ALA A 20 4.79 -3.00 6.06
N THR A 21 3.69 -2.26 6.08
CA THR A 21 2.37 -2.75 5.70
C THR A 21 1.97 -2.16 4.35
N ALA A 22 1.73 -3.02 3.38
CA ALA A 22 1.22 -2.70 2.05
C ALA A 22 -0.30 -2.70 2.00
N VAL A 23 -0.87 -1.78 1.22
CA VAL A 23 -2.30 -1.73 0.91
C VAL A 23 -2.48 -1.51 -0.60
N LEU A 24 -3.30 -2.35 -1.22
CA LEU A 24 -3.71 -2.16 -2.62
C LEU A 24 -4.83 -1.14 -2.72
N LEU A 25 -4.68 -0.21 -3.64
CA LEU A 25 -5.64 0.84 -3.93
C LEU A 25 -6.17 0.67 -5.36
N ARG A 26 -7.48 0.80 -5.53
CA ARG A 26 -8.10 0.99 -6.85
C ARG A 26 -8.14 2.47 -7.16
N ARG A 27 -7.62 2.87 -8.32
CA ARG A 27 -7.66 4.25 -8.82
C ARG A 27 -8.83 4.40 -9.77
N THR A 28 -9.83 5.18 -9.39
CA THR A 28 -10.99 5.47 -10.23
C THR A 28 -10.63 6.40 -11.39
N ALA A 29 -11.52 6.49 -12.39
CA ALA A 29 -11.36 7.35 -13.56
C ALA A 29 -11.17 8.85 -13.22
N ASP A 30 -11.76 9.33 -12.11
CA ASP A 30 -11.59 10.70 -11.60
C ASP A 30 -10.30 10.91 -10.79
N GLY A 31 -9.44 9.88 -10.70
CA GLY A 31 -8.15 9.93 -10.03
C GLY A 31 -8.22 9.83 -8.50
N GLN A 32 -9.34 9.38 -7.94
CA GLN A 32 -9.41 9.04 -6.52
C GLN A 32 -8.85 7.65 -6.28
N TYR A 33 -8.35 7.42 -5.07
CA TYR A 33 -7.81 6.13 -4.66
C TYR A 33 -8.61 5.60 -3.48
N HIS A 34 -9.00 4.34 -3.59
CA HIS A 34 -9.74 3.66 -2.54
C HIS A 34 -9.04 2.35 -2.17
N PRO A 35 -8.78 2.10 -0.88
CA PRO A 35 -8.23 0.83 -0.46
C PRO A 35 -9.21 -0.29 -0.81
N ILE A 36 -8.67 -1.36 -1.41
CA ILE A 36 -9.43 -2.58 -1.75
C ILE A 36 -8.90 -3.81 -1.00
N SER A 37 -7.68 -3.74 -0.45
CA SER A 37 -7.12 -4.80 0.38
C SER A 37 -7.00 -4.40 1.84
N LEU A 38 -6.97 -5.39 2.72
CA LEU A 38 -6.40 -5.27 4.06
C LEU A 38 -4.89 -5.04 3.99
N GLY A 39 -4.31 -4.65 5.12
CA GLY A 39 -2.87 -4.44 5.25
C GLY A 39 -2.09 -5.76 5.20
N THR A 40 -1.18 -5.89 4.23
CA THR A 40 -0.25 -7.02 4.11
C THR A 40 1.10 -6.63 4.72
N TYR A 41 1.53 -7.34 5.75
CA TYR A 41 2.80 -7.12 6.43
C TYR A 41 3.96 -7.86 5.75
N GLY A 42 5.12 -7.23 5.65
CA GLY A 42 6.36 -7.85 5.18
C GLY A 42 7.58 -6.93 5.35
N PHE A 43 8.74 -7.41 4.93
CA PHE A 43 9.99 -6.64 4.95
C PHE A 43 10.19 -5.93 3.61
N TYR A 44 10.57 -4.65 3.62
CA TYR A 44 10.83 -3.93 2.37
C TYR A 44 12.06 -4.47 1.63
N ASP A 45 11.88 -4.84 0.36
CA ASP A 45 12.86 -5.62 -0.41
C ASP A 45 13.91 -4.77 -1.15
N GLY A 46 13.75 -3.45 -1.20
CA GLY A 46 14.61 -2.55 -2.00
C GLY A 46 14.25 -2.48 -3.49
N TYR A 47 13.14 -3.09 -3.91
CA TYR A 47 12.58 -3.05 -5.26
C TYR A 47 11.13 -2.56 -5.26
N GLY A 48 10.79 -1.67 -4.32
CA GLY A 48 9.46 -1.07 -4.24
C GLY A 48 8.36 -1.99 -3.72
N CYS A 49 8.70 -3.18 -3.21
CA CYS A 49 7.74 -4.20 -2.79
C CYS A 49 8.07 -4.74 -1.39
N LEU A 50 7.36 -5.80 -1.00
CA LEU A 50 7.58 -6.53 0.25
C LEU A 50 8.07 -7.95 -0.07
N ASP A 51 8.96 -8.45 0.78
CA ASP A 51 9.41 -9.84 0.86
C ASP A 51 9.10 -10.42 2.25
N ALA A 52 9.37 -11.71 2.45
CA ALA A 52 9.14 -12.44 3.69
C ALA A 52 7.69 -12.35 4.21
N ILE A 53 6.72 -12.31 3.29
CA ILE A 53 5.30 -12.19 3.65
C ILE A 53 4.82 -13.52 4.20
N THR A 54 4.29 -13.52 5.43
CA THR A 54 3.64 -14.70 5.97
C THR A 54 2.22 -14.78 5.43
N ALA A 55 2.00 -15.75 4.53
CA ALA A 55 0.67 -16.05 4.02
C ALA A 55 -0.31 -16.32 5.16
N ASN A 56 -1.48 -15.71 5.06
CA ASN A 56 -2.57 -15.83 6.01
C ASN A 56 -3.92 -15.78 5.28
N HIS A 57 -5.00 -15.98 6.02
CA HIS A 57 -6.36 -16.05 5.47
C HIS A 57 -6.74 -14.86 4.57
N HIS A 58 -6.33 -13.63 4.90
CA HIS A 58 -6.69 -12.48 4.06
C HIS A 58 -5.81 -12.35 2.81
N THR A 59 -4.54 -12.72 2.87
CA THR A 59 -3.67 -12.71 1.68
C THR A 59 -4.10 -13.82 0.72
N GLU A 60 -4.53 -14.98 1.23
CA GLU A 60 -5.10 -16.07 0.45
C GLU A 60 -6.43 -15.67 -0.22
N ALA A 61 -7.33 -14.99 0.50
CA ALA A 61 -8.56 -14.46 -0.10
C ALA A 61 -8.27 -13.45 -1.21
N LEU A 62 -7.27 -12.59 -1.01
CA LEU A 62 -6.86 -11.60 -2.00
C LEU A 62 -6.26 -12.22 -3.26
N THR A 63 -5.35 -13.19 -3.13
CA THR A 63 -4.78 -13.88 -4.30
C THR A 63 -5.83 -14.73 -5.00
N ALA A 64 -6.67 -15.46 -4.27
CA ALA A 64 -7.77 -16.22 -4.85
C ALA A 64 -8.74 -15.34 -5.64
N PHE A 65 -9.09 -14.15 -5.11
CA PHE A 65 -9.88 -13.17 -5.84
C PHE A 65 -9.16 -12.77 -7.14
N ALA A 66 -7.92 -12.28 -7.06
CA ALA A 66 -7.17 -11.79 -8.21
C ALA A 66 -7.03 -12.86 -9.31
N SER A 67 -6.75 -14.10 -8.93
CA SER A 67 -6.70 -15.24 -9.84
C SER A 67 -8.04 -15.52 -10.52
N ASN A 68 -9.15 -15.48 -9.78
CA ASN A 68 -10.47 -15.72 -10.36
C ASN A 68 -10.87 -14.61 -11.33
N VAL A 69 -10.74 -13.34 -10.93
CA VAL A 69 -11.08 -12.21 -11.81
C VAL A 69 -10.12 -12.08 -13.00
N PHE A 70 -8.88 -12.55 -12.88
CA PHE A 70 -7.96 -12.67 -14.02
C PHE A 70 -8.45 -13.71 -15.02
N ARG A 71 -8.80 -14.92 -14.56
CA ARG A 71 -9.36 -15.99 -15.41
C ARG A 71 -10.65 -15.54 -16.11
N ASP A 72 -11.46 -14.73 -15.44
CA ASP A 72 -12.69 -14.16 -15.98
C ASP A 72 -12.47 -12.93 -16.89
N GLY A 73 -11.22 -12.47 -17.06
CA GLY A 73 -10.86 -11.33 -17.91
C GLY A 73 -11.20 -9.96 -17.33
N ARG A 74 -11.62 -9.88 -16.06
CA ARG A 74 -11.90 -8.63 -15.33
C ARG A 74 -10.64 -7.97 -14.77
N PHE A 75 -9.62 -8.77 -14.46
CA PHE A 75 -8.32 -8.30 -13.99
C PHE A 75 -7.27 -8.50 -15.08
N HIS A 76 -6.75 -7.41 -15.61
CA HIS A 76 -5.57 -7.41 -16.46
C HIS A 76 -4.33 -7.41 -15.58
N ALA A 77 -3.43 -8.36 -15.79
CA ALA A 77 -2.18 -8.51 -15.06
C ALA A 77 -1.05 -8.86 -16.04
N HIS A 78 -0.17 -7.89 -16.30
CA HIS A 78 0.89 -8.03 -17.30
C HIS A 78 2.08 -7.11 -16.97
N ASP A 79 3.28 -7.67 -16.86
CA ASP A 79 4.50 -6.89 -16.65
C ASP A 79 5.10 -6.41 -17.98
N TYR A 80 4.87 -5.14 -18.30
CA TYR A 80 5.42 -4.51 -19.51
C TYR A 80 6.93 -4.18 -19.43
N THR A 81 7.54 -4.34 -18.24
CA THR A 81 8.92 -3.90 -17.98
C THR A 81 9.97 -4.97 -18.25
N HIS A 82 9.56 -6.23 -18.43
CA HIS A 82 10.45 -7.34 -18.78
C HIS A 82 10.32 -7.75 -20.24
N ALA A 83 11.47 -7.89 -20.93
CA ALA A 83 11.56 -8.56 -22.21
C ALA A 83 11.60 -10.09 -21.98
N GLY A 84 10.44 -10.70 -21.74
CA GLY A 84 10.28 -12.12 -21.41
C GLY A 84 8.83 -12.58 -21.60
N ASP A 85 8.47 -13.76 -21.07
CA ASP A 85 7.08 -14.26 -21.17
C ASP A 85 6.12 -13.21 -20.56
N PRO A 86 5.20 -12.65 -21.35
CA PRO A 86 4.28 -11.61 -20.90
C PRO A 86 3.26 -12.09 -19.85
N HIS A 87 3.15 -13.39 -19.57
CA HIS A 87 2.15 -13.99 -18.68
C HIS A 87 2.73 -14.32 -17.30
N TRP A 88 3.48 -13.38 -16.72
CA TRP A 88 4.12 -13.61 -15.42
C TRP A 88 3.13 -13.74 -14.24
N PHE A 89 1.86 -13.43 -14.47
CA PHE A 89 0.79 -13.70 -13.51
C PHE A 89 0.31 -15.15 -13.63
N ASP A 90 0.81 -15.99 -12.72
CA ASP A 90 0.29 -17.35 -12.54
C ASP A 90 -1.04 -17.28 -11.76
N PRO A 91 -2.12 -17.91 -12.23
CA PRO A 91 -3.38 -17.89 -11.51
C PRO A 91 -3.38 -18.68 -10.18
N ASP A 92 -2.25 -19.26 -9.75
CA ASP A 92 -2.03 -19.79 -8.39
C ASP A 92 -0.94 -19.01 -7.61
N ILE A 93 -0.70 -17.74 -7.98
CA ILE A 93 0.36 -16.89 -7.42
C ILE A 93 0.43 -16.78 -5.90
N ALA A 94 1.66 -16.70 -5.42
CA ALA A 94 2.00 -16.14 -4.12
C ALA A 94 1.64 -14.64 -4.07
N ILE A 95 1.34 -14.13 -2.87
CA ILE A 95 0.94 -12.73 -2.67
C ILE A 95 2.00 -11.75 -3.17
N GLU A 96 3.28 -12.09 -3.05
CA GLU A 96 4.42 -11.33 -3.53
C GLU A 96 4.31 -11.02 -5.03
N SER A 97 3.89 -11.99 -5.85
CA SER A 97 3.75 -11.78 -7.30
C SER A 97 2.65 -10.77 -7.63
N LEU A 98 1.53 -10.80 -6.90
CA LEU A 98 0.49 -9.78 -7.04
C LEU A 98 1.00 -8.40 -6.65
N LEU A 99 1.71 -8.31 -5.52
CA LEU A 99 2.25 -7.05 -5.03
C LEU A 99 3.28 -6.47 -6.00
N TYR A 100 4.16 -7.29 -6.57
CA TYR A 100 5.11 -6.85 -7.59
C TYR A 100 4.43 -6.29 -8.83
N LEU A 101 3.36 -6.91 -9.32
CA LEU A 101 2.64 -6.36 -10.48
C LEU A 101 1.95 -5.02 -10.15
N CYS A 102 1.40 -4.88 -8.94
CA CYS A 102 0.83 -3.63 -8.48
C CYS A 102 1.91 -2.55 -8.24
N GLU A 103 3.09 -2.95 -7.77
CA GLU A 103 4.29 -2.12 -7.66
C GLU A 103 4.68 -1.59 -9.04
N ARG A 104 4.72 -2.42 -10.08
CA ARG A 104 5.02 -1.99 -11.45
C ARG A 104 4.05 -0.95 -11.97
N THR A 105 2.76 -1.13 -11.69
CA THR A 105 1.76 -0.09 -12.00
C THR A 105 2.04 1.19 -11.23
N THR A 106 2.56 1.10 -10.01
CA THR A 106 2.87 2.26 -9.16
C THR A 106 4.12 3.01 -9.61
N THR A 107 5.14 2.31 -10.11
CA THR A 107 6.47 2.89 -10.32
C THR A 107 6.82 3.10 -11.79
N CYS A 108 6.31 2.25 -12.67
CA CYS A 108 6.70 2.22 -14.08
C CYS A 108 5.60 2.70 -15.03
N SER A 109 4.37 2.88 -14.54
CA SER A 109 3.26 3.30 -15.41
C SER A 109 3.28 4.78 -15.75
N ASP A 110 2.73 5.11 -16.90
CA ASP A 110 2.54 6.46 -17.44
C ASP A 110 1.62 7.34 -16.56
N LEU A 111 0.82 6.74 -15.66
CA LEU A 111 0.02 7.44 -14.65
C LEU A 111 0.85 8.39 -13.79
N TYR A 112 2.11 8.04 -13.53
CA TYR A 112 3.02 8.79 -12.65
C TYR A 112 4.29 9.24 -13.39
N GLY A 113 4.21 9.39 -14.71
CA GLY A 113 5.33 9.83 -15.54
C GLY A 113 6.31 8.71 -15.95
N GLY A 114 5.91 7.44 -15.78
CA GLY A 114 6.62 6.29 -16.32
C GLY A 114 6.40 6.11 -17.83
N THR A 115 6.89 4.99 -18.38
CA THR A 115 6.92 4.73 -19.83
C THR A 115 5.96 3.65 -20.29
N TYR A 116 5.29 2.96 -19.37
CA TYR A 116 4.46 1.79 -19.65
C TYR A 116 2.99 2.04 -19.31
N PRO A 117 2.04 1.34 -19.93
CA PRO A 117 0.68 1.33 -19.41
C PRO A 117 0.63 0.65 -18.02
N PRO A 118 -0.46 0.83 -17.25
CA PRO A 118 -0.69 0.10 -16.01
C PRO A 118 -0.55 -1.42 -16.17
N CYS A 119 0.26 -2.05 -15.30
CA CYS A 119 0.48 -3.49 -15.30
C CYS A 119 -0.69 -4.28 -14.67
N THR A 120 -1.48 -3.60 -13.84
CA THR A 120 -2.63 -4.17 -13.12
C THR A 120 -3.85 -3.26 -13.27
N VAL A 121 -4.92 -3.79 -13.87
CA VAL A 121 -6.18 -3.05 -14.10
C VAL A 121 -7.36 -3.96 -13.75
N LEU A 122 -8.23 -3.52 -12.84
CA LEU A 122 -9.43 -4.23 -12.42
C LEU A 122 -10.67 -3.49 -12.93
N ASP A 123 -11.47 -4.13 -13.78
CA ASP A 123 -12.69 -3.56 -14.38
C ASP A 123 -12.44 -2.18 -15.01
N GLY A 124 -11.28 -1.99 -15.64
CA GLY A 124 -10.86 -0.74 -16.27
C GLY A 124 -10.13 0.26 -15.37
N ASP A 125 -10.09 0.04 -14.06
CA ASP A 125 -9.41 0.92 -13.10
C ASP A 125 -8.03 0.38 -12.70
N PRO A 126 -6.96 1.19 -12.75
CA PRO A 126 -5.64 0.77 -12.29
C PRO A 126 -5.63 0.35 -10.82
N VAL A 127 -4.94 -0.74 -10.52
CA VAL A 127 -4.66 -1.17 -9.14
C VAL A 127 -3.21 -0.83 -8.81
N VAL A 128 -3.00 -0.05 -7.76
CA VAL A 128 -1.68 0.42 -7.32
C VAL A 128 -1.38 0.00 -5.89
N LEU A 129 -0.12 0.14 -5.51
CA LEU A 129 0.42 -0.20 -4.20
C LEU A 129 0.74 1.08 -3.42
N THR A 130 0.44 1.10 -2.13
CA THR A 130 1.01 2.06 -1.19
C THR A 130 1.48 1.34 0.07
N MET A 131 2.41 1.93 0.80
CA MET A 131 3.01 1.30 1.98
C MET A 131 3.15 2.27 3.15
N ILE A 132 3.02 1.73 4.35
CA ILE A 132 3.22 2.44 5.62
C ILE A 132 4.31 1.70 6.40
N ALA A 133 5.31 2.43 6.91
CA ALA A 133 6.33 1.86 7.77
C ALA A 133 5.68 1.19 8.99
N GLN A 134 6.09 -0.02 9.34
CA GLN A 134 5.42 -0.79 10.39
C GLN A 134 5.32 -0.05 11.73
N PRO A 135 6.37 0.63 12.23
CA PRO A 135 6.25 1.37 13.48
C PRO A 135 5.16 2.44 13.47
N VAL A 136 4.91 3.05 12.30
CA VAL A 136 3.84 4.05 12.11
C VAL A 136 2.47 3.38 12.09
N TRP A 137 2.33 2.26 11.37
CA TRP A 137 1.10 1.47 11.35
C TRP A 137 0.71 1.01 12.76
N ASP A 138 1.65 0.44 13.50
CA ASP A 138 1.43 -0.08 14.85
C ASP A 138 1.04 1.03 15.83
N ALA A 139 1.76 2.15 15.82
CA ALA A 139 1.48 3.27 16.71
C ALA A 139 0.07 3.83 16.50
N ILE A 140 -0.32 4.05 15.24
CA ILE A 140 -1.65 4.57 14.90
C ILE A 140 -2.74 3.57 15.27
N THR A 141 -2.57 2.29 14.93
CA THR A 141 -3.58 1.26 15.19
C THR A 141 -3.72 0.91 16.67
N ALA A 142 -2.68 1.14 17.48
CA ALA A 142 -2.72 1.01 18.94
C ALA A 142 -3.42 2.20 19.62
N SER A 143 -3.29 3.41 19.08
CA SER A 143 -3.82 4.65 19.69
C SER A 143 -5.35 4.71 19.76
N ARG A 144 -6.05 3.95 18.91
CA ARG A 144 -7.51 4.04 18.78
C ARG A 144 -8.19 2.68 18.64
N ARG A 145 -9.32 2.54 19.33
CA ARG A 145 -10.23 1.39 19.21
C ARG A 145 -11.62 1.86 18.80
N PRO A 146 -11.94 1.94 17.51
CA PRO A 146 -13.28 2.28 17.07
C PRO A 146 -14.27 1.20 17.52
N GLY A 147 -15.53 1.58 17.71
CA GLY A 147 -16.59 0.61 17.92
C GLY A 147 -16.72 -0.34 16.73
N ARG A 148 -17.23 -1.56 16.95
CA ARG A 148 -17.33 -2.60 15.92
C ARG A 148 -18.33 -2.32 14.80
N ARG A 149 -19.16 -1.28 14.93
CA ARG A 149 -20.17 -0.95 13.91
C ARG A 149 -19.50 -0.25 12.73
N ASN A 150 -19.85 -0.67 11.52
CA ASN A 150 -19.42 -0.05 10.26
C ASN A 150 -17.90 -0.07 10.00
N LEU A 151 -17.15 -1.00 10.61
CA LEU A 151 -15.70 -1.09 10.40
C LEU A 151 -15.32 -1.23 8.93
N ALA A 152 -16.05 -2.06 8.16
CA ALA A 152 -15.81 -2.25 6.73
C ALA A 152 -15.95 -0.94 5.92
N ALA A 153 -17.02 -0.18 6.18
CA ALA A 153 -17.23 1.11 5.54
C ALA A 153 -16.17 2.15 5.95
N MET A 154 -15.73 2.14 7.20
CA MET A 154 -14.66 3.02 7.67
C MET A 154 -13.29 2.66 7.08
N ALA A 155 -13.00 1.37 6.91
CA ALA A 155 -11.75 0.88 6.36
C ALA A 155 -11.64 1.16 4.86
N PHE A 156 -12.67 0.77 4.09
CA PHE A 156 -12.60 0.75 2.64
C PHE A 156 -13.23 1.98 1.97
N GLY A 157 -14.17 2.66 2.64
CA GLY A 157 -14.92 3.77 2.05
C GLY A 157 -15.58 3.33 0.72
N ALA A 158 -15.30 4.05 -0.35
CA ALA A 158 -15.81 3.72 -1.69
C ALA A 158 -15.18 2.44 -2.30
N GLY A 159 -14.09 1.92 -1.74
CA GLY A 159 -13.51 0.62 -2.12
C GLY A 159 -14.25 -0.59 -1.54
N LEU A 160 -15.25 -0.37 -0.68
CA LEU A 160 -15.99 -1.44 0.00
C LEU A 160 -16.62 -2.47 -0.95
N PRO A 161 -17.20 -2.12 -2.11
CA PRO A 161 -17.76 -3.12 -3.02
C PRO A 161 -16.71 -4.15 -3.46
N THR A 162 -15.54 -3.70 -3.92
CA THR A 162 -14.44 -4.59 -4.31
C THR A 162 -13.89 -5.38 -3.12
N ALA A 163 -13.73 -4.74 -1.95
CA ALA A 163 -13.32 -5.45 -0.74
C ALA A 163 -14.34 -6.52 -0.30
N THR A 164 -15.64 -6.31 -0.58
CA THR A 164 -16.69 -7.30 -0.32
C THR A 164 -16.61 -8.47 -1.31
N GLU A 165 -16.21 -8.24 -2.56
CA GLU A 165 -15.93 -9.33 -3.50
C GLU A 165 -14.70 -10.15 -3.05
N ILE A 166 -13.67 -9.49 -2.50
CA ILE A 166 -12.44 -10.16 -2.04
C ILE A 166 -12.68 -10.97 -0.76
N TYR A 167 -13.25 -10.34 0.26
CA TYR A 167 -13.31 -10.88 1.62
C TYR A 167 -14.68 -11.42 2.01
N GLY A 168 -15.74 -11.05 1.29
CA GLY A 168 -17.09 -11.59 1.45
C GLY A 168 -17.57 -11.67 2.91
N PRO A 169 -18.06 -12.84 3.36
CA PRO A 169 -18.52 -13.04 4.74
C PRO A 169 -17.44 -12.82 5.81
N ASP A 170 -16.16 -12.95 5.47
CA ASP A 170 -15.07 -12.89 6.45
C ASP A 170 -14.86 -11.50 7.05
N LEU A 171 -15.36 -10.46 6.38
CA LEU A 171 -15.44 -9.10 6.91
C LEU A 171 -16.27 -9.00 8.20
N ASN A 172 -17.16 -9.97 8.46
CA ASN A 172 -17.93 -10.08 9.70
C ASN A 172 -17.41 -11.17 10.66
N GLY A 173 -16.30 -11.83 10.30
CA GLY A 173 -15.77 -13.00 11.01
C GLY A 173 -14.28 -12.86 11.34
N PRO A 174 -13.40 -13.73 10.80
CA PRO A 174 -11.99 -13.80 11.21
C PRO A 174 -11.18 -12.53 10.93
N LEU A 175 -11.66 -11.63 10.06
CA LEU A 175 -10.93 -10.44 9.64
C LEU A 175 -11.21 -9.20 10.49
N GLN A 176 -11.89 -9.31 11.64
CA GLN A 176 -12.23 -8.15 12.48
C GLN A 176 -11.02 -7.30 12.89
N GLU A 177 -9.90 -7.94 13.24
CA GLU A 177 -8.72 -7.20 13.70
C GLU A 177 -7.98 -6.48 12.56
N PRO A 178 -7.62 -7.14 11.43
CA PRO A 178 -7.11 -6.43 10.25
C PRO A 178 -8.04 -5.32 9.76
N LEU A 179 -9.35 -5.56 9.79
CA LEU A 179 -10.36 -4.58 9.41
C LEU A 179 -10.38 -3.37 10.36
N ARG A 180 -10.26 -3.61 11.67
CA ARG A 180 -10.13 -2.54 12.68
C ARG A 180 -8.88 -1.71 12.41
N GLN A 181 -7.74 -2.35 12.13
CA GLN A 181 -6.48 -1.66 11.86
C GLN A 181 -6.62 -0.74 10.64
N LEU A 182 -7.11 -1.27 9.51
CA LEU A 182 -7.32 -0.45 8.31
C LEU A 182 -8.34 0.67 8.54
N ALA A 183 -9.42 0.44 9.31
CA ALA A 183 -10.38 1.48 9.67
C ALA A 183 -9.76 2.62 10.48
N VAL A 184 -8.84 2.32 11.40
CA VAL A 184 -8.12 3.35 12.16
C VAL A 184 -7.17 4.13 11.26
N ILE A 185 -6.45 3.47 10.36
CA ILE A 185 -5.54 4.10 9.41
C ILE A 185 -6.30 4.99 8.43
N SER A 186 -7.39 4.50 7.83
CA SER A 186 -8.25 5.28 6.94
C SER A 186 -8.82 6.51 7.64
N HIS A 187 -9.21 6.38 8.91
CA HIS A 187 -9.65 7.53 9.70
C HIS A 187 -8.51 8.52 9.99
N PHE A 188 -7.31 8.03 10.31
CA PHE A 188 -6.14 8.87 10.52
C PHE A 188 -5.85 9.69 9.26
N ILE A 189 -5.77 9.04 8.09
CA ILE A 189 -5.55 9.71 6.80
C ILE A 189 -6.63 10.77 6.54
N ALA A 190 -7.91 10.44 6.74
CA ALA A 190 -9.02 11.36 6.50
C ALA A 190 -9.04 12.57 7.44
N THR A 191 -8.41 12.48 8.62
CA THR A 191 -8.37 13.57 9.61
C THR A 191 -7.08 14.37 9.60
N HIS A 192 -6.12 14.02 8.74
CA HIS A 192 -4.83 14.71 8.63
C HIS A 192 -4.56 15.25 7.21
N PRO A 193 -5.36 16.21 6.69
CA PRO A 193 -5.06 16.85 5.42
C PRO A 193 -3.64 17.45 5.41
N PRO A 194 -2.91 17.39 4.28
CA PRO A 194 -3.34 16.93 2.97
C PRO A 194 -3.12 15.43 2.71
N LEU A 195 -3.01 14.57 3.74
CA LEU A 195 -2.92 13.13 3.52
C LEU A 195 -4.16 12.59 2.80
N ARG A 196 -3.93 11.62 1.94
CA ARG A 196 -4.96 10.82 1.28
C ARG A 196 -4.42 9.43 0.98
N TRP A 197 -5.31 8.46 0.75
CA TRP A 197 -4.90 7.24 0.08
C TRP A 197 -4.38 7.62 -1.31
N ALA A 198 -3.13 7.29 -1.60
CA ALA A 198 -2.48 7.46 -2.90
C ALA A 198 -1.07 6.81 -2.84
N PRO A 199 -0.49 6.43 -3.99
CA PRO A 199 0.90 6.00 -4.06
C PRO A 199 1.89 7.18 -3.87
N PRO A 200 3.19 6.91 -3.61
CA PRO A 200 4.20 7.95 -3.37
C PRO A 200 4.54 8.81 -4.61
N GLY A 201 4.17 8.36 -5.81
CA GLY A 201 4.31 9.11 -7.06
C GLY A 201 3.20 10.13 -7.33
N GLU A 202 2.11 10.11 -6.55
CA GLU A 202 0.94 10.96 -6.81
C GLU A 202 1.20 12.43 -6.41
N PRO A 203 1.14 13.40 -7.35
CA PRO A 203 1.56 14.79 -7.09
C PRO A 203 0.79 15.51 -5.98
N GLY A 204 -0.50 15.22 -5.82
CA GLY A 204 -1.31 15.84 -4.76
C GLY A 204 -1.23 15.12 -3.40
N GLN A 205 -0.32 14.15 -3.23
CA GLN A 205 -0.04 13.57 -1.91
C GLN A 205 0.75 14.56 -1.04
N ARG A 206 0.66 14.45 0.29
CA ARG A 206 1.46 15.26 1.24
C ARG A 206 2.97 15.09 1.04
N TYR A 207 3.42 13.87 0.79
CA TYR A 207 4.83 13.53 0.58
C TYR A 207 5.05 12.90 -0.80
N PRO A 208 5.04 13.68 -1.88
CA PRO A 208 5.26 13.17 -3.23
C PRO A 208 6.77 12.97 -3.43
N ARG A 209 7.29 11.82 -3.01
CA ARG A 209 8.74 11.50 -3.11
C ARG A 209 9.12 10.86 -4.46
N GLY A 210 8.12 10.66 -5.32
CA GLY A 210 8.27 9.96 -6.59
C GLY A 210 8.30 8.45 -6.40
N ALA A 211 8.52 7.73 -7.49
CA ALA A 211 8.60 6.29 -7.53
C ALA A 211 9.77 5.84 -8.44
N GLY A 212 10.30 4.64 -8.24
CA GLY A 212 11.29 4.03 -9.14
C GLY A 212 12.69 4.68 -9.11
N ARG A 213 13.06 5.40 -8.04
CA ARG A 213 14.40 5.99 -7.87
C ARG A 213 15.01 5.65 -6.51
N GLN A 214 16.32 5.76 -6.39
CA GLN A 214 17.01 5.70 -5.10
C GLN A 214 17.00 7.06 -4.40
N PHE A 215 16.89 7.04 -3.08
CA PHE A 215 17.06 8.21 -2.21
C PHE A 215 18.48 8.26 -1.67
N ARG A 216 19.13 9.40 -1.83
CA ARG A 216 20.45 9.64 -1.24
C ARG A 216 20.35 9.67 0.29
N PRO A 217 21.43 9.35 1.03
CA PRO A 217 21.44 9.43 2.48
C PRO A 217 20.98 10.80 3.03
N GLU A 218 21.33 11.89 2.36
CA GLU A 218 20.92 13.24 2.74
C GLU A 218 19.42 13.46 2.54
N GLU A 219 18.83 12.90 1.46
CA GLU A 219 17.39 12.95 1.23
C GLU A 219 16.64 12.17 2.30
N ARG A 220 17.11 10.96 2.65
CA ARG A 220 16.47 10.15 3.69
C ARG A 220 16.47 10.85 5.05
N ARG A 221 17.59 11.52 5.40
CA ARG A 221 17.66 12.36 6.60
C ARG A 221 16.69 13.54 6.54
N GLN A 222 16.64 14.24 5.41
CA GLN A 222 15.70 15.34 5.22
C GLN A 222 14.23 14.88 5.35
N PHE A 223 13.89 13.70 4.83
CA PHE A 223 12.52 13.16 4.92
C PHE A 223 12.13 12.89 6.38
N LEU A 224 13.07 12.38 7.19
CA LEU A 224 12.87 12.20 8.63
C LEU A 224 12.71 13.54 9.36
N ASP A 225 13.55 14.53 9.06
CA ASP A 225 13.45 15.87 9.65
C ASP A 225 12.12 16.55 9.29
N ASP A 226 11.68 16.39 8.03
CA ASP A 226 10.37 16.85 7.56
C ASP A 226 9.24 16.18 8.36
N ALA A 227 9.27 14.84 8.48
CA ALA A 227 8.27 14.08 9.23
C ALA A 227 8.20 14.52 10.70
N ARG A 228 9.34 14.68 11.37
CA ARG A 228 9.39 15.12 12.76
C ARG A 228 8.81 16.52 12.95
N ARG A 229 9.15 17.46 12.06
CA ARG A 229 8.62 18.82 12.09
C ARG A 229 7.11 18.83 11.89
N ASP A 230 6.65 18.06 10.91
CA ASP A 230 5.26 17.99 10.48
C ASP A 230 4.33 17.35 11.51
N TYR A 231 4.83 16.37 12.27
CA TYR A 231 4.11 15.68 13.33
C TYR A 231 4.57 16.08 14.73
N ARG A 232 5.19 17.25 14.90
CA ARG A 232 5.77 17.69 16.18
C ARG A 232 4.81 17.70 17.37
N ALA A 233 3.50 17.77 17.10
CA ALA A 233 2.44 17.80 18.12
C ALA A 233 1.69 16.47 18.25
N ASP A 234 2.13 15.43 17.52
CA ASP A 234 1.56 14.09 17.56
C ASP A 234 2.55 13.12 18.22
N ASP A 235 2.39 12.93 19.54
CA ASP A 235 3.26 12.04 20.33
C ASP A 235 3.25 10.59 19.82
N THR A 236 2.15 10.15 19.20
CA THR A 236 2.03 8.79 18.63
C THR A 236 2.99 8.65 17.47
N ILE A 237 3.01 9.62 16.56
CA ILE A 237 3.88 9.60 15.39
C ILE A 237 5.33 9.90 15.79
N GLN A 238 5.59 10.80 16.75
CA GLN A 238 6.95 11.03 17.24
C GLN A 238 7.57 9.75 17.81
N THR A 239 6.81 9.02 18.63
CA THR A 239 7.26 7.73 19.18
C THR A 239 7.51 6.70 18.08
N ALA A 240 6.64 6.65 17.06
CA ALA A 240 6.85 5.77 15.90
C ALA A 240 8.13 6.11 15.13
N LEU A 241 8.44 7.40 14.97
CA LEU A 241 9.66 7.86 14.32
C LEU A 241 10.92 7.52 15.14
N ASP A 242 10.84 7.50 16.47
CA ASP A 242 11.96 7.05 17.31
C ASP A 242 12.23 5.55 17.16
N VAL A 243 11.18 4.73 17.01
CA VAL A 243 11.31 3.30 16.72
C VAL A 243 11.88 3.10 15.31
N TYR A 244 11.39 3.87 14.33
CA TYR A 244 11.93 3.86 12.97
C TYR A 244 13.44 4.12 12.95
N ILE A 245 13.91 5.16 13.62
CA ILE A 245 15.34 5.53 13.67
C ILE A 245 16.19 4.36 14.19
N LYS A 246 15.77 3.74 15.29
CA LYS A 246 16.48 2.59 15.88
C LYS A 246 16.54 1.36 14.96
N ALA A 247 15.62 1.23 14.03
CA ALA A 247 15.57 0.11 13.09
C ALA A 247 16.45 0.32 11.86
N VAL A 248 16.70 1.58 11.46
CA VAL A 248 17.42 1.92 10.23
C VAL A 248 18.84 2.45 10.46
N ASP A 249 19.19 2.80 11.71
CA ASP A 249 20.56 3.09 12.17
C ASP A 249 21.41 1.81 12.30
#